data_AF-A0A3N5Z359-F1
#
_entry.id   AF-A0A3N5Z359-F1
#
_cell.length_a   1.000
_cell.length_b   1.000
_cell.length_c   1.000
_cell.angle_alpha   90.00
_cell.angle_beta   90.00
_cell.angle_gamma   90.00
#
_symmetry.space_group_name_H-M   'P 1'
#
loop_
_entity.id
_entity.type
_entity.pdbx_description
1 polymer ?
#
loop_
_entity_poly.entity_id
_entity_poly.type
_entity_poly.pdbx_seq_one_letter_code
_entity_poly.pdbx_strand_id
1 'polypeptide(L)'
;MEQQVEAFESSLEDYPVRLSNFEGPLDLLIHLIKRNEVNIYDIPIALITAQYLEYLDLMHELDLDIAGEFVVMAATLIHIKSRTLLPRPDPAQEDPEEDPRELLVRRLLEHQRYKQAAELLHERETLREAQWQRPDGRIASIAGEEYEP
;
A
#
# COMPACT_ATOMS: atom_id res chain seq x y z
N MET A 1 -3.64 -12.90 48.02
CA MET A 1 -4.86 -12.75 47.19
C MET A 1 -5.03 -11.25 47.07
N GLU A 2 -5.09 -10.71 45.85
CA GLU A 2 -4.76 -9.31 45.50
C GLU A 2 -3.23 -9.12 45.57
N GLN A 3 -2.46 -8.97 44.50
CA GLN A 3 -2.67 -8.18 43.30
C GLN A 3 -2.04 -8.91 42.12
N GLN A 4 -2.90 -9.46 41.26
CA GLN A 4 -2.55 -9.96 39.94
C GLN A 4 -3.47 -9.22 38.96
N VAL A 5 -3.16 -7.95 38.70
CA VAL A 5 -3.91 -7.11 37.73
C VAL A 5 -2.97 -6.23 36.88
N GLU A 6 -1.67 -6.16 37.18
CA GLU A 6 -0.78 -5.16 36.56
C GLU A 6 -0.04 -5.69 35.32
N ALA A 7 -0.74 -6.39 34.42
CA ALA A 7 -0.15 -6.95 33.20
C ALA A 7 -0.95 -6.63 31.92
N PHE A 8 -1.77 -5.57 31.90
CA PHE A 8 -2.63 -5.29 30.74
C PHE A 8 -2.50 -3.88 30.12
N GLU A 9 -1.49 -3.08 30.45
CA GLU A 9 -1.45 -1.67 30.00
C GLU A 9 -0.29 -1.24 29.10
N SER A 10 0.44 -2.12 28.39
CA SER A 10 1.55 -1.62 27.56
C SER A 10 1.77 -2.31 26.21
N SER A 11 0.75 -2.37 25.35
CA SER A 11 0.96 -2.68 23.93
C SER A 11 0.37 -1.66 22.96
N LEU A 12 -0.02 -0.46 23.43
CA LEU A 12 -0.51 0.62 22.57
C LEU A 12 0.55 1.66 22.19
N GLU A 13 1.77 1.54 22.72
CA GLU A 13 2.87 2.47 22.42
C GLU A 13 3.86 1.87 21.41
N ASP A 14 3.45 1.75 20.14
CA ASP A 14 4.40 1.77 19.00
C ASP A 14 3.75 2.06 17.63
N TYR A 15 2.86 3.05 17.55
CA TYR A 15 2.26 3.44 16.26
C TYR A 15 2.22 4.96 16.02
N PRO A 16 3.35 5.56 15.59
CA PRO A 16 3.30 6.82 14.86
C PRO A 16 3.11 6.52 13.36
N VAL A 17 1.99 5.90 12.96
CA VAL A 17 1.67 5.77 11.52
C VAL A 17 0.47 6.64 11.23
N ARG A 18 0.75 7.86 10.76
CA ARG A 18 -0.27 8.77 10.24
C ARG A 18 -0.79 8.19 8.92
N LEU A 19 -2.05 7.78 8.94
CA LEU A 19 -2.82 7.26 7.80
C LEU A 19 -2.87 8.20 6.58
N SER A 20 -2.53 9.48 6.76
CA SER A 20 -2.33 10.45 5.68
C SER A 20 -1.19 10.12 4.69
N ASN A 21 -0.43 9.05 4.91
CA ASN A 21 0.76 8.70 4.12
C ASN A 21 0.59 7.51 3.15
N PHE A 22 -0.55 6.82 3.11
CA PHE A 22 -0.74 5.71 2.18
C PHE A 22 -1.51 6.15 0.94
N GLU A 23 -0.90 5.94 -0.22
CA GLU A 23 -1.51 6.21 -1.53
C GLU A 23 -2.41 5.03 -1.95
N GLY A 24 -3.39 4.72 -1.10
CA GLY A 24 -4.42 3.70 -1.36
C GLY A 24 -4.15 2.33 -0.74
N PRO A 25 -5.04 1.35 -1.00
CA PRO A 25 -5.10 0.08 -0.27
C PRO A 25 -3.95 -0.88 -0.62
N LEU A 26 -3.39 -0.80 -1.83
CA LEU A 26 -2.25 -1.62 -2.23
C LEU A 26 -0.97 -1.21 -1.50
N ASP A 27 -0.79 0.09 -1.26
CA ASP A 27 0.37 0.59 -0.54
C ASP A 27 0.35 0.16 0.94
N LEU A 28 -0.83 0.23 1.56
CA LEU A 28 -1.04 -0.32 2.89
C LEU A 28 -0.72 -1.81 2.94
N LEU A 29 -1.17 -2.61 1.96
CA LEU A 29 -0.85 -4.03 1.91
C LEU A 29 0.65 -4.30 1.78
N ILE A 30 1.36 -3.56 0.93
CA ILE A 30 2.82 -3.66 0.79
C ILE A 30 3.50 -3.32 2.12
N HIS A 31 3.03 -2.28 2.82
CA HIS A 31 3.53 -1.92 4.14
C HIS A 31 3.34 -3.06 5.16
N LEU A 32 2.14 -3.65 5.23
CA LEU A 32 1.85 -4.78 6.13
C LEU A 32 2.70 -6.01 5.79
N ILE A 33 2.90 -6.33 4.51
CA ILE A 33 3.74 -7.46 4.08
C ILE A 33 5.20 -7.24 4.52
N LYS A 34 5.73 -6.04 4.30
CA LYS A 34 7.09 -5.66 4.72
C LYS A 34 7.26 -5.71 6.24
N ARG A 35 6.28 -5.19 6.99
CA ARG A 35 6.31 -5.17 8.46
C ARG A 35 6.35 -6.57 9.06
N ASN A 36 5.65 -7.53 8.46
CA ASN A 36 5.62 -8.91 8.92
C ASN A 36 6.78 -9.76 8.36
N GLU A 37 7.72 -9.16 7.61
CA GLU A 37 8.86 -9.84 6.98
C GLU A 37 8.45 -11.03 6.09
N VAL A 38 7.27 -10.94 5.45
CA VAL A 38 6.74 -12.03 4.63
C VAL A 38 7.11 -11.85 3.16
N ASN A 39 7.33 -12.97 2.47
CA ASN A 39 7.51 -12.98 1.04
C ASN A 39 6.22 -12.58 0.30
N ILE A 40 6.32 -11.62 -0.62
CA ILE A 40 5.20 -11.16 -1.46
C ILE A 40 4.61 -12.26 -2.36
N TYR A 41 5.38 -13.32 -2.67
CA TYR A 41 4.90 -14.47 -3.44
C TYR A 41 4.16 -15.51 -2.58
N ASP A 42 4.37 -15.52 -1.27
CA ASP A 42 3.71 -16.46 -0.36
C ASP A 42 3.10 -15.72 0.83
N ILE A 43 2.01 -15.02 0.54
CA ILE A 43 1.35 -14.17 1.52
C ILE A 43 0.42 -15.01 2.40
N PRO A 44 0.55 -14.97 3.74
CA PRO A 44 -0.39 -15.54 4.68
C PRO A 44 -1.64 -14.67 4.72
N ILE A 45 -2.58 -14.94 3.80
CA ILE A 45 -3.80 -14.12 3.61
C ILE A 45 -4.57 -13.97 4.91
N ALA A 46 -4.66 -15.00 5.74
CA ALA A 46 -5.38 -14.94 7.00
C ALA A 46 -4.81 -13.86 7.95
N LEU A 47 -3.48 -13.76 8.05
CA LEU A 47 -2.78 -12.79 8.88
C LEU A 47 -2.93 -11.37 8.32
N ILE A 48 -2.62 -11.19 7.04
CA ILE A 48 -2.67 -9.87 6.40
C ILE A 48 -4.10 -9.32 6.38
N THR A 49 -5.10 -10.16 6.14
CA THR A 49 -6.52 -9.74 6.19
C THR A 49 -6.92 -9.26 7.57
N ALA A 50 -6.47 -9.95 8.63
CA ALA A 50 -6.79 -9.55 10.00
C ALA A 50 -6.19 -8.18 10.34
N GLN A 51 -4.91 -7.97 10.02
CA GLN A 51 -4.23 -6.68 10.24
C GLN A 51 -4.84 -5.56 9.39
N TYR A 52 -5.22 -5.86 8.15
CA TYR A 52 -5.87 -4.88 7.27
C TYR A 52 -7.22 -4.40 7.84
N LEU A 53 -8.02 -5.33 8.37
CA LEU A 53 -9.30 -5.00 9.01
C LEU A 53 -9.12 -4.21 10.31
N GLU A 54 -8.17 -4.62 11.16
CA GLU A 54 -7.84 -3.86 12.38
C GLU A 54 -7.44 -2.42 12.07
N TYR A 55 -6.68 -2.22 11.00
CA TYR A 55 -6.28 -0.89 10.57
C TYR A 55 -7.46 -0.06 10.04
N LEU A 56 -8.39 -0.70 9.33
CA LEU A 56 -9.63 -0.06 8.89
C LEU A 56 -10.55 0.33 10.06
N ASP A 57 -10.65 -0.52 11.08
CA ASP A 57 -11.43 -0.23 12.28
C ASP A 57 -10.81 0.97 13.02
N LEU A 58 -9.49 1.02 13.15
CA LEU A 58 -8.79 2.17 13.71
C LEU A 58 -9.05 3.46 12.91
N MET A 59 -9.07 3.40 11.59
CA MET A 59 -9.43 4.56 10.75
C MET A 59 -10.84 5.06 11.05
N HIS A 60 -11.77 4.13 11.24
CA HIS A 60 -13.16 4.45 11.57
C HIS A 60 -13.29 5.06 12.97
N GLU A 61 -12.58 4.51 13.97
CA GLU A 61 -12.59 5.03 15.34
C GLU A 61 -11.98 6.43 15.47
N LEU A 62 -11.02 6.77 14.60
CA LEU A 62 -10.39 8.08 14.54
C LEU A 62 -11.16 9.10 13.67
N ASP A 63 -12.39 8.77 13.24
CA ASP A 63 -13.25 9.58 12.36
C ASP A 63 -12.53 10.02 11.06
N LEU A 64 -11.68 9.16 10.49
CA LEU A 64 -11.01 9.44 9.22
C LEU A 64 -11.90 9.05 8.04
N ASP A 65 -11.89 9.86 6.99
CA ASP A 65 -12.61 9.56 5.75
C ASP A 65 -12.05 8.28 5.10
N ILE A 66 -12.79 7.18 5.18
CA ILE A 66 -12.42 5.92 4.54
C ILE A 66 -12.83 5.98 3.06
N ALA A 67 -11.85 5.88 2.16
CA ALA A 67 -12.12 5.79 0.74
C ALA A 67 -12.74 4.43 0.37
N GLY A 68 -13.71 4.44 -0.56
CA GLY A 68 -14.43 3.22 -0.98
C GLY A 68 -13.53 2.10 -1.53
N GLU A 69 -12.35 2.45 -2.05
CA GLU A 69 -11.33 1.50 -2.50
C GLU A 69 -10.81 0.58 -1.38
N PHE A 70 -10.73 1.06 -0.13
CA PHE A 70 -10.29 0.26 1.00
C PHE A 70 -11.33 -0.79 1.37
N VAL A 71 -12.62 -0.41 1.34
CA VAL A 71 -13.72 -1.34 1.59
C VAL A 71 -13.78 -2.43 0.51
N VAL A 72 -13.58 -2.06 -0.75
CA VAL A 72 -13.49 -3.03 -1.86
C VAL A 72 -12.31 -3.99 -1.65
N MET A 73 -11.17 -3.49 -1.19
CA MET A 73 -10.02 -4.35 -0.88
C MET A 73 -10.30 -5.27 0.30
N ALA A 74 -10.91 -4.79 1.38
CA ALA A 74 -11.32 -5.62 2.52
C ALA A 74 -12.21 -6.79 2.08
N ALA A 75 -13.24 -6.51 1.28
CA ALA A 75 -14.11 -7.54 0.72
C ALA A 75 -13.34 -8.55 -0.15
N THR A 76 -12.38 -8.05 -0.95
CA THR A 76 -11.51 -8.91 -1.78
C THR A 76 -10.65 -9.84 -0.93
N LEU A 77 -10.02 -9.32 0.14
CA LEU A 77 -9.19 -10.11 1.05
C LEU A 77 -10.01 -11.18 1.78
N ILE A 78 -11.21 -10.83 2.25
CA ILE A 78 -12.14 -11.77 2.90
C ILE A 78 -12.54 -12.87 1.91
N HIS A 79 -12.82 -12.53 0.65
CA HIS A 79 -13.15 -13.49 -0.39
C HIS A 79 -11.98 -14.46 -0.67
N ILE A 80 -10.76 -13.94 -0.80
CA ILE A 80 -9.56 -14.78 -1.00
C ILE A 80 -9.36 -15.68 0.23
N LYS A 81 -9.47 -15.13 1.45
CA LYS A 81 -9.34 -15.88 2.71
C LYS A 81 -10.33 -17.04 2.78
N SER A 82 -11.59 -16.84 2.40
CA SER A 82 -12.59 -17.91 2.44
C SER A 82 -12.26 -19.03 1.45
N ARG A 83 -11.87 -18.69 0.20
CA ARG A 83 -11.47 -19.68 -0.81
C ARG A 83 -10.23 -20.46 -0.41
N THR A 84 -9.23 -19.82 0.20
CA THR A 84 -8.00 -20.49 0.64
C THR A 84 -8.24 -21.46 1.81
N LEU A 85 -9.24 -21.22 2.66
CA LEU A 85 -9.53 -22.04 3.83
C LEU A 85 -10.53 -23.18 3.56
N LEU A 86 -11.26 -23.14 2.44
CA LEU A 86 -12.24 -24.16 2.10
C LEU A 86 -11.57 -25.41 1.53
N PRO A 87 -12.02 -26.62 1.90
CA PRO A 87 -11.51 -27.86 1.31
C PRO A 87 -11.87 -27.92 -0.19
N ARG A 88 -10.89 -28.25 -1.03
CA ARG A 88 -11.08 -28.38 -2.48
C ARG A 88 -11.97 -29.61 -2.78
N PRO A 89 -12.89 -29.52 -3.76
CA PRO A 89 -13.60 -30.68 -4.28
C PRO A 89 -12.62 -31.74 -4.82
N ASP A 90 -13.10 -32.98 -4.92
CA ASP A 90 -12.34 -34.17 -5.29
C ASP A 90 -11.39 -33.92 -6.49
N PRO A 91 -10.06 -34.20 -6.39
CA PRO A 91 -9.06 -33.91 -7.43
C PRO A 91 -9.29 -34.65 -8.77
N ALA A 92 -10.32 -35.49 -8.86
CA ALA A 92 -10.69 -36.23 -10.05
C ALA A 92 -11.60 -35.46 -11.03
N GLN A 93 -12.09 -34.26 -10.68
CA GLN A 93 -13.10 -33.54 -11.49
C GLN A 93 -12.76 -32.11 -11.90
N GLU A 94 -11.69 -31.48 -11.39
CA GLU A 94 -11.41 -30.07 -11.69
C GLU A 94 -10.05 -29.86 -12.37
N ASP A 95 -10.05 -28.98 -13.39
CA ASP A 95 -8.85 -28.32 -13.90
C ASP A 95 -8.05 -27.72 -12.74
N PRO A 96 -6.72 -27.58 -12.85
CA PRO A 96 -5.92 -26.98 -11.79
C PRO A 96 -6.42 -25.56 -11.50
N GLU A 97 -7.15 -25.41 -10.39
CA GLU A 97 -7.64 -24.12 -9.93
C GLU A 97 -6.44 -23.22 -9.62
N GLU A 98 -6.33 -22.09 -10.34
CA GLU A 98 -5.31 -21.05 -10.10
C GLU A 98 -5.33 -20.62 -8.63
N ASP A 99 -4.16 -20.29 -8.07
CA ASP A 99 -4.09 -19.82 -6.69
C ASP A 99 -4.95 -18.54 -6.57
N PRO A 100 -5.97 -18.50 -5.68
CA PRO A 100 -6.83 -17.33 -5.54
C PRO A 100 -6.07 -16.05 -5.15
N ARG A 101 -4.81 -16.19 -4.69
CA ARG A 101 -3.90 -15.10 -4.33
C ARG A 101 -3.16 -14.50 -5.53
N GLU A 102 -3.06 -15.21 -6.65
CA GLU A 102 -2.16 -14.86 -7.77
C GLU A 102 -2.48 -13.48 -8.37
N LEU A 103 -3.76 -13.18 -8.57
CA LEU A 103 -4.20 -11.87 -9.06
C LEU A 103 -3.81 -10.73 -8.11
N LEU A 104 -3.88 -10.95 -6.80
CA LEU A 104 -3.49 -9.95 -5.80
C LEU A 104 -1.98 -9.72 -5.84
N VAL A 105 -1.18 -10.80 -5.83
CA VAL A 105 0.28 -10.73 -5.90
C VAL A 105 0.73 -9.96 -7.14
N ARG A 106 0.14 -10.26 -8.30
CA ARG A 106 0.44 -9.55 -9.55
C ARG A 106 0.19 -8.05 -9.43
N ARG A 107 -0.95 -7.64 -8.87
CA ARG A 107 -1.28 -6.21 -8.66
C ARG A 107 -0.32 -5.54 -7.68
N LEU A 108 0.09 -6.21 -6.61
CA LEU A 108 1.04 -5.68 -5.64
C LEU A 108 2.42 -5.46 -6.28
N LEU A 109 2.90 -6.42 -7.07
CA LEU A 109 4.17 -6.29 -7.80
C LEU A 109 4.14 -5.16 -8.83
N GLU A 110 3.04 -5.04 -9.56
CA GLU A 110 2.84 -3.97 -10.53
C GLU A 110 2.83 -2.59 -9.86
N HIS A 111 2.07 -2.45 -8.77
CA HIS A 111 2.04 -1.22 -7.98
C HIS A 111 3.42 -0.86 -7.42
N GLN A 112 4.14 -1.83 -6.85
CA GLN A 112 5.49 -1.61 -6.34
C GLN A 112 6.44 -1.12 -7.44
N ARG A 113 6.35 -1.69 -8.65
CA ARG A 113 7.17 -1.26 -9.79
C ARG A 113 6.88 0.18 -10.21
N TYR A 114 5.60 0.57 -10.27
CA TYR A 114 5.25 1.96 -10.61
C TYR A 114 5.64 2.94 -9.52
N LYS A 115 5.48 2.55 -8.24
CA LYS A 115 5.94 3.37 -7.10
C LYS A 115 7.44 3.65 -7.17
N GLN A 116 8.25 2.62 -7.43
CA GLN A 116 9.70 2.78 -7.63
C GLN A 116 10.05 3.66 -8.83
N ALA A 117 9.30 3.54 -9.93
CA ALA A 117 9.50 4.38 -11.11
C ALA A 117 9.12 5.85 -10.83
N ALA A 118 8.05 6.09 -10.07
CA ALA A 118 7.63 7.41 -9.64
C ALA A 118 8.67 8.06 -8.71
N GLU A 119 9.21 7.31 -7.75
CA GLU A 119 10.29 7.75 -6.87
C GLU A 119 11.53 8.19 -7.68
N LEU A 120 11.96 7.38 -8.66
CA LEU A 120 13.09 7.73 -9.54
C LEU A 120 12.82 9.00 -10.37
N LEU A 121 11.58 9.20 -10.83
CA LEU A 121 11.20 10.41 -11.55
C LEU A 121 11.21 11.64 -10.65
N HIS A 122 10.72 11.50 -9.42
CA HIS A 122 10.72 12.55 -8.42
C HIS A 122 12.16 12.97 -8.02
N GLU A 123 13.07 12.01 -7.87
CA GLU A 123 14.50 12.31 -7.66
C GLU A 123 15.10 13.12 -8.82
N ARG A 124 14.69 12.85 -10.07
CA ARG A 124 15.16 13.61 -11.24
C ARG A 124 14.55 15.01 -11.30
N GLU A 125 13.28 15.13 -10.97
CA GLU A 125 12.57 16.41 -10.88
C GLU A 125 13.24 17.32 -9.86
N THR A 126 13.45 16.85 -8.64
CA THR A 126 14.11 17.61 -7.57
C THR A 126 15.53 18.07 -7.95
N LEU A 127 16.31 17.21 -8.61
CA LEU A 127 17.62 17.60 -9.16
C LEU A 127 17.52 18.66 -10.27
N ARG A 128 16.45 18.63 -11.06
CA ARG A 128 16.22 19.59 -12.15
C ARG A 128 15.72 20.93 -11.64
N GLU A 129 14.89 20.94 -10.60
CA GLU A 129 14.45 22.17 -9.92
C GLU A 129 15.64 22.94 -9.33
N ALA A 130 16.68 22.23 -8.86
CA ALA A 130 17.92 22.84 -8.40
C ALA A 130 18.79 23.43 -9.54
N GLN A 131 18.38 23.30 -10.81
CA GLN A 131 19.07 23.86 -11.97
C GLN A 131 18.28 25.02 -12.58
N TRP A 132 18.77 26.24 -12.38
CA TRP A 132 18.28 27.39 -13.15
C TRP A 132 18.91 27.40 -14.53
N GLN A 133 18.10 27.19 -15.56
CA GLN A 133 18.54 27.35 -16.94
C GLN A 133 18.51 28.84 -17.32
N ARG A 134 19.55 29.29 -18.04
CA ARG A 134 19.49 30.62 -18.68
C ARG A 134 18.35 30.60 -19.70
N PRO A 135 17.45 31.61 -19.70
CA PRO A 135 16.45 31.71 -20.75
C PRO A 135 17.15 31.73 -22.10
N ASP A 136 16.72 30.88 -23.03
CA ASP A 136 17.26 30.88 -24.38
C ASP A 136 16.92 32.22 -25.02
N GLY A 137 17.94 32.97 -25.43
CA GLY A 137 17.77 34.27 -26.09
C GLY A 137 16.94 34.19 -27.37
N ARG A 138 16.84 33.01 -27.99
CA ARG A 138 15.93 32.75 -29.12
C ARG A 138 14.47 32.64 -28.71
N ILE A 139 14.19 32.17 -27.49
CA ILE A 139 12.83 32.09 -26.95
C ILE A 139 12.40 33.47 -26.43
N ALA A 140 13.31 34.19 -25.77
CA ALA A 140 13.07 35.56 -25.30
C ALA A 140 12.72 36.52 -26.46
N SER A 141 13.42 36.41 -27.60
CA SER A 141 13.13 37.24 -28.78
C SER A 141 11.80 36.90 -29.48
N ILE A 142 11.31 35.66 -29.36
CA ILE A 142 9.98 35.26 -29.85
C ILE A 142 8.88 35.72 -28.89
N ALA A 143 9.15 35.76 -27.57
CA ALA A 143 8.23 36.21 -26.54
C ALA A 143 8.11 37.74 -26.43
N GLY A 144 8.95 38.51 -27.15
CA GLY A 144 8.93 39.98 -27.14
C GLY A 144 9.53 40.61 -25.89
N GLU A 145 10.17 39.82 -25.03
CA GLU A 145 10.88 40.29 -23.86
C GLU A 145 12.36 40.43 -24.25
N GLU A 146 12.79 41.67 -24.56
CA GLU A 146 14.21 41.96 -24.75
C GLU A 146 14.94 41.69 -23.43
N TYR A 147 15.87 40.74 -23.47
CA TYR A 147 16.75 40.43 -22.34
C TYR A 147 17.78 41.55 -22.17
N GLU A 148 17.61 42.40 -21.15
CA GLU A 148 18.67 43.31 -20.70
C GLU A 148 19.63 42.57 -19.75
N PRO A 149 20.95 42.62 -20.01
CA PRO A 149 21.97 41.81 -19.33
C PRO A 149 22.28 42.24 -17.90
#